data_AF-A0A9E6V4V0-F1
#
_entry.id   AF-A0A9E6V4V0-F1
#
_cell.length_a   1.000
_cell.length_b   1.000
_cell.length_c   1.000
_cell.angle_alpha   90.00
_cell.angle_beta   90.00
_cell.angle_gamma   90.00
#
_symmetry.space_group_name_H-M   'P 1'
#
loop_
_entity.id
_entity.type
_entity.pdbx_description
1 polymer ?
#
loop_
_entity_poly.entity_id
_entity_poly.type
_entity_poly.pdbx_seq_one_letter_code
_entity_poly.pdbx_strand_id
1 'polypeptide(L)'
;GVVYQGRVEEMDDNKARYAQKTDLRTVDQLLDGADVFLGLSAARVIKPEWLAKMAQSPLIFALANPEPEIMPDLAKAARPDAIIATGRTDYPNQINNVLCFPFIFRGALDVGATVVNEAMKLAAVKAIADLAMAEQNDQVAAAYGDSGTLSFGPEYLIPKPFDPRLIVRIAPAVAKAAMDSGVAQRPIKDFDAYKQQLAQFVYHSGAVMKPIFSAAKKSPKRVVFAEGEEERVMRAIQVVIDEGIAHPIVIARPAVFAQRVEKFGLRMTVGVDVELVNPEQDARYRDYWQTYHQLTQRKGVTEQLAKIEMRRRLTLIGSMMVRKGDADAMICGTFGTHDLHLHYIDQVLGMRKDAHEYLKTHSPEQYR
;
A
#
# COMPACT_ATOMS: atom_id res chain seq x y z
N GLY A 1 24.80 2.93 24.67
CA GLY A 1 26.11 2.26 24.57
C GLY A 1 25.97 0.77 24.81
N VAL A 2 27.09 0.05 24.86
CA VAL A 2 27.14 -1.43 24.97
C VAL A 2 26.44 -1.94 26.24
N VAL A 3 25.76 -3.08 26.15
CA VAL A 3 25.25 -3.81 27.31
C VAL A 3 26.36 -4.74 27.79
N TYR A 4 27.09 -4.32 28.83
CA TYR A 4 28.27 -5.02 29.35
C TYR A 4 28.09 -5.45 30.81
N GLN A 5 28.81 -6.49 31.23
CA GLN A 5 28.80 -6.96 32.62
C GLN A 5 29.30 -5.86 33.59
N GLY A 6 28.50 -5.54 34.60
CA GLY A 6 28.80 -4.48 35.57
C GLY A 6 28.26 -3.09 35.18
N ARG A 7 27.55 -2.96 34.06
CA ARG A 7 26.77 -1.75 33.76
C ARG A 7 25.60 -1.64 34.76
N VAL A 8 25.41 -0.45 35.31
CA VAL A 8 24.31 -0.15 36.27
C VAL A 8 23.23 0.73 35.64
N GLU A 9 23.61 1.69 34.79
CA GLU A 9 22.69 2.66 34.20
C GLU A 9 21.82 2.05 33.09
N GLU A 10 20.51 2.32 33.17
CA GLU A 10 19.47 1.90 32.20
C GLU A 10 19.36 0.37 31.98
N MET A 11 19.71 -0.40 33.01
CA MET A 11 19.69 -1.86 33.01
C MET A 11 18.44 -2.38 33.73
N ASP A 12 17.51 -2.95 32.96
CA ASP A 12 16.40 -3.76 33.46
C ASP A 12 16.71 -5.26 33.32
N ASP A 13 15.89 -6.13 33.94
CA ASP A 13 16.08 -7.59 33.92
C ASP A 13 16.05 -8.20 32.50
N ASN A 14 15.34 -7.55 31.56
CA ASN A 14 15.29 -8.00 30.17
C ASN A 14 16.56 -7.63 29.40
N LYS A 15 17.23 -6.53 29.73
CA LYS A 15 18.53 -6.17 29.15
C LYS A 15 19.68 -6.91 29.81
N ALA A 16 19.61 -7.13 31.13
CA ALA A 16 20.69 -7.75 31.92
C ALA A 16 21.12 -9.12 31.36
N ARG A 17 20.17 -9.93 30.88
CA ARG A 17 20.44 -11.23 30.25
C ARG A 17 21.30 -11.18 28.97
N TYR A 18 21.42 -10.00 28.33
CA TYR A 18 22.23 -9.82 27.12
C TYR A 18 23.61 -9.21 27.41
N ALA A 19 23.95 -8.95 28.68
CA ALA A 19 25.22 -8.32 29.05
C ALA A 19 26.44 -9.16 28.68
N GLN A 20 27.34 -8.56 27.88
CA GLN A 20 28.55 -9.20 27.40
C GLN A 20 29.76 -8.89 28.29
N LYS A 21 30.69 -9.84 28.41
CA LYS A 21 32.00 -9.57 29.03
C LYS A 21 32.90 -8.91 27.99
N THR A 22 32.91 -7.58 27.98
CA THR A 22 33.67 -6.78 27.00
C THR A 22 34.07 -5.43 27.56
N ASP A 23 35.19 -4.89 27.08
CA ASP A 23 35.66 -3.55 27.42
C ASP A 23 35.14 -2.46 26.46
N LEU A 24 34.40 -2.85 25.41
CA LEU A 24 33.78 -1.93 24.47
C LEU A 24 32.62 -1.16 25.12
N ARG A 25 32.43 0.11 24.72
CA ARG A 25 31.44 1.02 25.33
C ARG A 25 30.55 1.74 24.32
N THR A 26 31.02 1.93 23.09
CA THR A 26 30.30 2.66 22.04
C THR A 26 29.80 1.75 20.94
N VAL A 27 28.83 2.23 20.14
CA VAL A 27 28.30 1.49 19.00
C VAL A 27 29.36 1.34 17.91
N ASP A 28 30.14 2.38 17.64
CA ASP A 28 31.17 2.35 16.58
C ASP A 28 32.26 1.29 16.81
N GLN A 29 32.54 0.96 18.07
CA GLN A 29 33.45 -0.11 18.46
C GLN A 29 32.88 -1.49 18.17
N LEU A 30 31.57 -1.67 18.34
CA LEU A 30 30.90 -2.96 18.06
C LEU A 30 30.73 -3.24 16.57
N LEU A 31 30.87 -2.23 15.72
CA LEU A 31 30.72 -2.39 14.27
C LEU A 31 31.96 -2.99 13.60
N ASP A 32 33.11 -3.04 14.30
CA ASP A 32 34.34 -3.58 13.74
C ASP A 32 34.20 -5.09 13.46
N GLY A 33 34.25 -5.46 12.18
CA GLY A 33 34.04 -6.83 11.71
C GLY A 33 32.60 -7.34 11.85
N ALA A 34 31.61 -6.50 12.14
CA ALA A 34 30.23 -6.95 12.31
C ALA A 34 29.59 -7.38 10.97
N ASP A 35 29.01 -8.58 10.93
CA ASP A 35 28.26 -9.08 9.77
C ASP A 35 26.83 -8.52 9.70
N VAL A 36 26.21 -8.29 10.87
CA VAL A 36 24.81 -7.87 10.97
C VAL A 36 24.69 -6.69 11.93
N PHE A 37 23.98 -5.66 11.49
CA PHE A 37 23.48 -4.59 12.33
C PHE A 37 21.94 -4.66 12.40
N LEU A 38 21.37 -4.63 13.61
CA LEU A 38 19.93 -4.56 13.81
C LEU A 38 19.59 -3.38 14.73
N GLY A 39 19.00 -2.35 14.12
CA GLY A 39 18.54 -1.13 14.76
C GLY A 39 17.01 -1.10 14.88
N LEU A 40 16.54 -0.81 16.10
CA LEU A 40 15.15 -0.54 16.46
C LEU A 40 15.09 0.66 17.44
N SER A 41 15.94 1.65 17.19
CA SER A 41 16.35 2.67 18.16
C SER A 41 15.92 4.08 17.74
N ALA A 42 16.87 4.99 17.60
CA ALA A 42 16.68 6.39 17.23
C ALA A 42 17.22 6.67 15.82
N ALA A 43 16.70 7.73 15.20
CA ALA A 43 17.14 8.19 13.90
C ALA A 43 18.64 8.57 13.90
N ARG A 44 19.33 8.32 12.76
CA ARG A 44 20.71 8.78 12.48
C ARG A 44 21.77 8.33 13.50
N VAL A 45 21.57 7.21 14.18
CA VAL A 45 22.53 6.65 15.15
C VAL A 45 23.78 6.10 14.46
N ILE A 46 23.64 5.60 13.23
CA ILE A 46 24.77 5.04 12.46
C ILE A 46 25.30 6.10 11.50
N LYS A 47 26.61 6.35 11.59
CA LYS A 47 27.30 7.28 10.70
C LYS A 47 27.89 6.54 9.48
N PRO A 48 27.86 7.14 8.28
CA PRO A 48 28.36 6.50 7.06
C PRO A 48 29.81 6.01 7.19
N GLU A 49 30.69 6.80 7.83
CA GLU A 49 32.10 6.46 8.01
C GLU A 49 32.35 5.20 8.86
N TRP A 50 31.36 4.75 9.64
CA TRP A 50 31.48 3.53 10.45
C TRP A 50 31.22 2.26 9.65
N LEU A 51 30.48 2.35 8.54
CA LEU A 51 30.14 1.17 7.73
C LEU A 51 31.36 0.52 7.08
N ALA A 52 32.43 1.28 6.86
CA ALA A 52 33.68 0.74 6.34
C ALA A 52 34.36 -0.25 7.32
N LYS A 53 34.04 -0.18 8.62
CA LYS A 53 34.55 -1.09 9.65
C LYS A 53 33.82 -2.44 9.67
N MET A 54 32.62 -2.50 9.11
CA MET A 54 31.83 -3.74 9.09
C MET A 54 32.44 -4.78 8.14
N ALA A 55 32.01 -6.03 8.30
CA ALA A 55 32.42 -7.15 7.46
C ALA A 55 32.05 -6.93 5.97
N GLN A 56 32.47 -7.84 5.10
CA GLN A 56 32.07 -7.81 3.69
C GLN A 56 30.58 -8.09 3.53
N SER A 57 29.91 -7.35 2.66
CA SER A 57 28.47 -7.46 2.39
C SER A 57 27.60 -7.48 3.64
N PRO A 58 27.72 -6.47 4.54
CA PRO A 58 27.04 -6.52 5.83
C PRO A 58 25.53 -6.39 5.66
N LEU A 59 24.77 -7.08 6.51
CA LEU A 59 23.31 -6.99 6.58
C LEU A 59 22.90 -5.92 7.60
N ILE A 60 22.29 -4.85 7.13
CA ILE A 60 21.93 -3.67 7.93
C ILE A 60 20.40 -3.55 7.98
N PHE A 61 19.82 -3.93 9.11
CA PHE A 61 18.43 -3.63 9.46
C PHE A 61 18.35 -2.29 10.19
N ALA A 62 18.00 -1.21 9.48
CA ALA A 62 17.81 0.12 10.06
C ALA A 62 16.31 0.43 10.14
N LEU A 63 15.67 0.00 11.23
CA LEU A 63 14.20 -0.12 11.33
C LEU A 63 13.55 1.01 12.13
N ALA A 64 14.30 2.02 12.60
CA ALA A 64 13.70 3.20 13.21
C ALA A 64 12.78 3.93 12.21
N ASN A 65 11.66 4.46 12.72
CA ASN A 65 10.67 5.20 11.95
C ASN A 65 10.46 6.61 12.53
N PRO A 66 10.14 7.62 11.71
CA PRO A 66 10.08 7.61 10.24
C PRO A 66 11.46 7.70 9.56
N GLU A 67 12.49 8.07 10.35
CA GLU A 67 13.86 8.19 9.90
C GLU A 67 14.70 7.04 10.49
N PRO A 68 15.36 6.22 9.65
CA PRO A 68 16.13 5.07 10.10
C PRO A 68 17.43 5.47 10.81
N GLU A 69 18.10 4.49 11.42
CA GLU A 69 19.43 4.64 12.01
C GLU A 69 20.46 5.15 11.01
N ILE A 70 20.31 4.79 9.73
CA ILE A 70 21.05 5.33 8.58
C ILE A 70 20.15 5.24 7.34
N MET A 71 20.12 6.30 6.53
CA MET A 71 19.38 6.30 5.27
C MET A 71 20.02 5.32 4.28
N PRO A 72 19.24 4.51 3.54
CA PRO A 72 19.79 3.52 2.61
C PRO A 72 20.75 4.10 1.57
N ASP A 73 20.46 5.28 1.03
CA ASP A 73 21.33 5.94 0.04
C ASP A 73 22.70 6.29 0.62
N LEU A 74 22.75 6.76 1.87
CA LEU A 74 24.00 7.04 2.58
C LEU A 74 24.76 5.76 2.91
N ALA A 75 24.04 4.70 3.30
CA ALA A 75 24.64 3.41 3.59
C ALA A 75 25.26 2.79 2.33
N LYS A 76 24.54 2.79 1.19
CA LYS A 76 25.07 2.32 -0.10
C LYS A 76 26.23 3.17 -0.60
N ALA A 77 26.20 4.50 -0.40
CA ALA A 77 27.31 5.37 -0.78
C ALA A 77 28.59 5.04 -0.01
N ALA A 78 28.49 4.72 1.29
CA ALA A 78 29.65 4.38 2.12
C ALA A 78 30.07 2.90 2.04
N ARG A 79 29.12 1.99 1.79
CA ARG A 79 29.31 0.54 1.72
C ARG A 79 28.45 -0.04 0.58
N PRO A 80 28.91 0.02 -0.68
CA PRO A 80 28.09 -0.35 -1.85
C PRO A 80 27.56 -1.80 -1.85
N ASP A 81 28.30 -2.72 -1.23
CA ASP A 81 27.95 -4.13 -1.06
C ASP A 81 27.02 -4.40 0.15
N ALA A 82 26.66 -3.38 0.94
CA ALA A 82 25.74 -3.55 2.06
C ALA A 82 24.36 -3.99 1.60
N ILE A 83 23.78 -4.96 2.31
CA ILE A 83 22.41 -5.42 2.14
C ILE A 83 21.57 -4.68 3.17
N ILE A 84 20.62 -3.86 2.72
CA ILE A 84 19.91 -2.92 3.60
C ILE A 84 18.43 -3.24 3.62
N ALA A 85 17.84 -3.16 4.81
CA ALA A 85 16.43 -3.33 5.04
C ALA A 85 15.94 -2.28 6.04
N THR A 86 14.78 -1.68 5.76
CA THR A 86 14.21 -0.59 6.58
C THR A 86 12.71 -0.78 6.81
N GLY A 87 12.11 0.02 7.69
CA GLY A 87 10.65 0.07 7.82
C GLY A 87 9.93 0.82 6.68
N ARG A 88 10.66 1.55 5.84
CA ARG A 88 10.08 2.46 4.86
C ARG A 88 9.65 1.74 3.58
N THR A 89 8.59 2.22 2.94
CA THR A 89 8.01 1.65 1.72
C THR A 89 8.72 2.06 0.43
N ASP A 90 9.56 3.10 0.49
CA ASP A 90 10.26 3.68 -0.65
C ASP A 90 11.61 3.01 -0.96
N TYR A 91 12.01 2.01 -0.17
CA TYR A 91 13.26 1.27 -0.36
C TYR A 91 13.03 -0.25 -0.50
N PRO A 92 13.97 -0.99 -1.12
CA PRO A 92 14.00 -2.44 -1.11
C PRO A 92 13.97 -3.03 0.31
N ASN A 93 13.61 -4.32 0.40
CA ASN A 93 13.61 -5.08 1.67
C ASN A 93 12.83 -4.42 2.82
N GLN A 94 11.63 -3.91 2.53
CA GLN A 94 10.79 -3.33 3.58
C GLN A 94 10.41 -4.38 4.64
N ILE A 95 10.81 -4.14 5.89
CA ILE A 95 10.39 -4.91 7.05
C ILE A 95 9.13 -4.28 7.64
N ASN A 96 8.00 -4.96 7.48
CA ASN A 96 6.72 -4.50 7.98
C ASN A 96 5.94 -5.64 8.64
N ASN A 97 5.36 -5.36 9.81
CA ASN A 97 4.58 -6.33 10.58
C ASN A 97 3.36 -6.88 9.83
N VAL A 98 2.86 -6.16 8.81
CA VAL A 98 1.78 -6.61 7.91
C VAL A 98 2.07 -7.94 7.23
N LEU A 99 3.36 -8.29 7.09
CA LEU A 99 3.80 -9.58 6.54
C LEU A 99 3.52 -10.76 7.47
N CYS A 100 3.19 -10.50 8.74
CA CYS A 100 3.16 -11.52 9.78
C CYS A 100 1.84 -11.54 10.54
N PHE A 101 1.41 -10.42 11.13
CA PHE A 101 0.27 -10.44 12.06
C PHE A 101 -1.04 -10.94 11.44
N PRO A 102 -1.47 -10.55 10.21
CA PRO A 102 -2.76 -10.98 9.68
C PRO A 102 -2.84 -12.50 9.57
N PHE A 103 -1.72 -13.13 9.20
CA PHE A 103 -1.63 -14.55 8.89
C PHE A 103 -1.39 -15.40 10.13
N ILE A 104 -0.60 -14.90 11.10
CA ILE A 104 -0.52 -15.53 12.43
C ILE A 104 -1.92 -15.59 13.05
N PHE A 105 -2.64 -14.46 13.06
CA PHE A 105 -3.98 -14.43 13.63
C PHE A 105 -4.94 -15.31 12.85
N ARG A 106 -4.91 -15.30 11.51
CA ARG A 106 -5.75 -16.19 10.70
C ARG A 106 -5.56 -17.65 11.09
N GLY A 107 -4.31 -18.14 11.07
CA GLY A 107 -3.99 -19.52 11.41
C GLY A 107 -4.37 -19.87 12.86
N ALA A 108 -4.05 -19.00 13.81
CA ALA A 108 -4.40 -19.18 15.22
C ALA A 108 -5.91 -19.23 15.45
N LEU A 109 -6.67 -18.33 14.84
CA LEU A 109 -8.12 -18.24 14.98
C LEU A 109 -8.83 -19.41 14.29
N ASP A 110 -8.33 -19.88 13.15
CA ASP A 110 -8.91 -21.01 12.43
C ASP A 110 -8.89 -22.30 13.24
N VAL A 111 -7.82 -22.52 14.00
CA VAL A 111 -7.68 -23.70 14.86
C VAL A 111 -8.14 -23.47 16.30
N GLY A 112 -8.66 -22.29 16.64
CA GLY A 112 -9.04 -21.94 18.01
C GLY A 112 -7.86 -22.07 18.98
N ALA A 113 -6.69 -21.55 18.62
CA ALA A 113 -5.52 -21.59 19.48
C ALA A 113 -5.76 -20.79 20.77
N THR A 114 -5.45 -21.39 21.93
CA THR A 114 -5.59 -20.72 23.23
C THR A 114 -4.53 -19.65 23.48
N VAL A 115 -3.40 -19.72 22.78
CA VAL A 115 -2.27 -18.79 22.88
C VAL A 115 -1.48 -18.78 21.57
N VAL A 116 -0.82 -17.66 21.26
CA VAL A 116 0.22 -17.62 20.22
C VAL A 116 1.57 -17.91 20.87
N ASN A 117 2.11 -19.10 20.65
CA ASN A 117 3.37 -19.56 21.28
C ASN A 117 4.59 -19.42 20.34
N GLU A 118 5.78 -19.76 20.84
CA GLU A 118 7.04 -19.67 20.08
C GLU A 118 7.07 -20.60 18.86
N ALA A 119 6.44 -21.79 18.94
CA ALA A 119 6.36 -22.70 17.79
C ALA A 119 5.60 -22.06 16.62
N MET A 120 4.50 -21.36 16.91
CA MET A 120 3.72 -20.61 15.91
C MET A 120 4.51 -19.44 15.32
N LYS A 121 5.24 -18.66 16.14
CA LYS A 121 6.09 -17.58 15.65
C LYS A 121 7.20 -18.10 14.73
N LEU A 122 7.86 -19.19 15.13
CA LEU A 122 8.90 -19.83 14.31
C LEU A 122 8.34 -20.37 12.99
N ALA A 123 7.14 -20.95 13.01
CA ALA A 123 6.49 -21.42 11.79
C ALA A 123 6.17 -20.27 10.83
N ALA A 124 5.72 -19.12 11.34
CA ALA A 124 5.51 -17.93 10.52
C ALA A 124 6.81 -17.41 9.90
N VAL A 125 7.90 -17.33 10.68
CA VAL A 125 9.23 -16.91 10.18
C VAL A 125 9.70 -17.82 9.05
N LYS A 126 9.63 -19.14 9.25
CA LYS A 126 10.00 -20.13 8.22
C LYS A 126 9.15 -19.99 6.96
N ALA A 127 7.83 -19.87 7.11
CA ALA A 127 6.92 -19.73 5.97
C ALA A 127 7.17 -18.45 5.15
N ILE A 128 7.53 -17.34 5.81
CA ILE A 128 7.92 -16.09 5.13
C ILE A 128 9.24 -16.26 4.37
N ALA A 129 10.25 -16.85 5.02
CA ALA A 129 11.55 -17.10 4.40
C ALA A 129 11.45 -18.04 3.19
N ASP A 130 10.74 -19.16 3.34
CA ASP A 130 10.48 -20.11 2.27
C ASP A 130 9.74 -19.46 1.10
N LEU A 131 8.84 -18.51 1.38
CA LEU A 131 8.12 -17.78 0.34
C LEU A 131 9.04 -16.80 -0.41
N ALA A 132 9.93 -16.10 0.29
CA ALA A 132 10.90 -15.21 -0.32
C ALA A 132 11.90 -15.97 -1.22
N MET A 133 12.26 -17.20 -0.83
CA MET A 133 13.19 -18.07 -1.57
C MET A 133 12.51 -18.89 -2.66
N ALA A 134 11.18 -18.99 -2.68
CA ALA A 134 10.46 -19.79 -3.66
C ALA A 134 10.58 -19.19 -5.08
N GLU A 135 10.86 -20.07 -6.06
CA GLU A 135 10.83 -19.70 -7.48
C GLU A 135 9.44 -19.15 -7.87
N GLN A 136 9.42 -18.18 -8.78
CA GLN A 136 8.19 -17.48 -9.18
C GLN A 136 7.20 -18.35 -9.98
N ASN A 137 7.52 -19.60 -10.30
CA ASN A 137 6.66 -20.50 -11.06
C ASN A 137 5.52 -21.13 -10.22
N ASP A 138 5.14 -20.47 -9.12
CA ASP A 138 3.97 -20.85 -8.35
C ASP A 138 2.72 -20.44 -9.16
N GLN A 139 1.77 -21.35 -9.38
CA GLN A 139 0.55 -21.08 -10.16
C GLN A 139 -0.23 -19.86 -9.61
N VAL A 140 -0.06 -19.58 -8.31
CA VAL A 140 -0.59 -18.42 -7.61
C VAL A 140 0.11 -17.13 -8.03
N ALA A 141 1.42 -17.12 -8.32
CA ALA A 141 2.15 -15.94 -8.81
C ALA A 141 1.88 -15.65 -10.29
N ALA A 142 1.79 -16.69 -11.14
CA ALA A 142 1.38 -16.56 -12.54
C ALA A 142 -0.06 -15.99 -12.68
N ALA A 143 -0.90 -16.20 -11.66
CA ALA A 143 -2.23 -15.62 -11.56
C ALA A 143 -2.24 -14.13 -11.16
N TYR A 144 -1.11 -13.50 -10.83
CA TYR A 144 -1.03 -12.07 -10.50
C TYR A 144 0.09 -11.48 -11.37
N GLY A 145 -0.26 -11.16 -12.62
CA GLY A 145 0.65 -10.61 -13.61
C GLY A 145 1.12 -9.22 -13.20
N ASP A 146 2.17 -9.17 -12.38
CA ASP A 146 3.28 -8.22 -12.45
C ASP A 146 4.36 -8.54 -11.40
N SER A 147 4.63 -9.82 -11.17
CA SER A 147 5.88 -10.19 -10.51
C SER A 147 6.98 -10.11 -11.58
N GLY A 148 7.39 -8.89 -11.95
CA GLY A 148 8.69 -8.70 -12.59
C GLY A 148 9.75 -9.46 -11.80
N THR A 149 10.80 -9.92 -12.48
CA THR A 149 11.97 -10.73 -12.04
C THR A 149 12.50 -10.48 -10.61
N LEU A 150 11.69 -10.73 -9.59
CA LEU A 150 12.05 -10.61 -8.17
C LEU A 150 12.46 -12.00 -7.70
N SER A 151 13.74 -12.28 -7.82
CA SER A 151 14.40 -13.45 -7.24
C SER A 151 14.98 -13.09 -5.88
N PHE A 152 15.02 -14.05 -4.97
CA PHE A 152 15.75 -13.91 -3.71
C PHE A 152 17.17 -13.36 -3.94
N GLY A 153 17.54 -12.31 -3.22
CA GLY A 153 18.82 -11.65 -3.39
C GLY A 153 18.98 -10.38 -2.55
N PRO A 154 20.09 -9.63 -2.71
CA PRO A 154 20.41 -8.44 -1.90
C PRO A 154 19.31 -7.38 -1.84
N GLU A 155 18.52 -7.24 -2.91
CA GLU A 155 17.43 -6.25 -3.01
C GLU A 155 16.03 -6.89 -2.85
N TYR A 156 15.97 -8.19 -2.54
CA TYR A 156 14.73 -8.93 -2.28
C TYR A 156 14.97 -10.08 -1.28
N LEU A 157 14.96 -9.76 0.01
CA LEU A 157 15.11 -10.71 1.12
C LEU A 157 13.77 -11.17 1.70
N ILE A 158 12.71 -10.38 1.49
CA ILE A 158 11.43 -10.54 2.15
C ILE A 158 10.29 -10.30 1.14
N PRO A 159 9.17 -11.04 1.20
CA PRO A 159 8.04 -10.81 0.30
C PRO A 159 7.44 -9.42 0.47
N LYS A 160 6.76 -8.93 -0.57
CA LYS A 160 6.05 -7.65 -0.50
C LYS A 160 4.81 -7.75 0.40
N PRO A 161 4.42 -6.69 1.12
CA PRO A 161 3.24 -6.64 2.01
C PRO A 161 1.92 -7.21 1.47
N PHE A 162 1.71 -7.14 0.15
CA PHE A 162 0.47 -7.56 -0.51
C PHE A 162 0.66 -8.80 -1.40
N ASP A 163 1.72 -9.58 -1.18
CA ASP A 163 1.91 -10.84 -1.89
C ASP A 163 0.75 -11.80 -1.56
N PRO A 164 -0.07 -12.20 -2.55
CA PRO A 164 -1.25 -13.04 -2.32
C PRO A 164 -0.90 -14.42 -1.76
N ARG A 165 0.36 -14.86 -1.90
CA ARG A 165 0.84 -16.15 -1.39
C ARG A 165 1.00 -16.14 0.13
N LEU A 166 1.12 -14.98 0.77
CA LEU A 166 1.35 -14.86 2.21
C LEU A 166 0.31 -15.60 3.05
N ILE A 167 -0.99 -15.38 2.77
CA ILE A 167 -2.06 -16.03 3.54
C ILE A 167 -2.08 -17.55 3.35
N VAL A 168 -1.86 -18.01 2.12
CA VAL A 168 -1.92 -19.44 1.75
C VAL A 168 -0.71 -20.21 2.28
N ARG A 169 0.40 -19.52 2.60
CA ARG A 169 1.63 -20.13 3.12
C ARG A 169 1.74 -20.01 4.64
N ILE A 170 1.52 -18.82 5.18
CA ILE A 170 1.79 -18.52 6.60
C ILE A 170 0.66 -19.03 7.49
N ALA A 171 -0.62 -18.78 7.15
CA ALA A 171 -1.72 -19.19 8.02
C ALA A 171 -1.79 -20.72 8.21
N PRO A 172 -1.61 -21.57 7.17
CA PRO A 172 -1.49 -23.02 7.35
C PRO A 172 -0.28 -23.45 8.18
N ALA A 173 0.88 -22.82 8.00
CA ALA A 173 2.06 -23.13 8.80
C ALA A 173 1.82 -22.85 10.29
N VAL A 174 1.20 -21.71 10.60
CA VAL A 174 0.85 -21.31 11.97
C VAL A 174 -0.22 -22.22 12.56
N ALA A 175 -1.28 -22.53 11.81
CA ALA A 175 -2.34 -23.45 12.22
C ALA A 175 -1.78 -24.84 12.56
N LYS A 176 -0.89 -25.36 11.71
CA LYS A 176 -0.20 -26.62 11.95
C LYS A 176 0.66 -26.57 13.21
N ALA A 177 1.44 -25.50 13.40
CA ALA A 177 2.26 -25.34 14.60
C ALA A 177 1.44 -25.24 15.90
N ALA A 178 0.27 -24.59 15.85
CA ALA A 178 -0.66 -24.55 16.97
C ALA A 178 -1.24 -25.93 17.31
N MET A 179 -1.54 -26.74 16.29
CA MET A 179 -1.96 -28.14 16.46
C MET A 179 -0.84 -29.00 17.03
N ASP A 180 0.36 -28.93 16.45
CA ASP A 180 1.53 -29.73 16.84
C ASP A 180 1.99 -29.39 18.28
N SER A 181 1.79 -28.15 18.74
CA SER A 181 2.11 -27.71 20.10
C SER A 181 0.97 -27.91 21.12
N GLY A 182 -0.17 -28.47 20.70
CA GLY A 182 -1.28 -28.82 21.59
C GLY A 182 -2.13 -27.65 22.07
N VAL A 183 -1.99 -26.45 21.48
CA VAL A 183 -2.78 -25.26 21.88
C VAL A 183 -4.04 -25.07 21.04
N ALA A 184 -4.22 -25.85 19.96
CA ALA A 184 -5.39 -25.81 19.10
C ALA A 184 -6.60 -26.54 19.69
N GLN A 185 -7.75 -25.86 19.77
CA GLN A 185 -9.02 -26.46 20.21
C GLN A 185 -9.90 -26.98 19.07
N ARG A 186 -9.63 -26.54 17.82
CA ARG A 186 -10.37 -26.93 16.62
C ARG A 186 -9.40 -27.34 15.50
N PRO A 187 -8.82 -28.55 15.56
CA PRO A 187 -7.83 -29.01 14.59
C PRO A 187 -8.37 -29.07 13.15
N ILE A 188 -7.56 -28.67 12.18
CA ILE A 188 -7.87 -28.79 10.75
C ILE A 188 -7.51 -30.21 10.29
N LYS A 189 -8.47 -30.91 9.68
CA LYS A 189 -8.28 -32.30 9.20
C LYS A 189 -7.70 -32.36 7.79
N ASP A 190 -8.16 -31.47 6.92
CA ASP A 190 -7.76 -31.39 5.52
C ASP A 190 -7.08 -30.04 5.26
N PHE A 191 -5.76 -30.06 5.21
CA PHE A 191 -4.96 -28.86 4.97
C PHE A 191 -5.02 -28.39 3.52
N ASP A 192 -5.35 -29.25 2.56
CA ASP A 192 -5.44 -28.86 1.17
C ASP A 192 -6.77 -28.14 0.90
N ALA A 193 -7.88 -28.65 1.45
CA ALA A 193 -9.15 -27.92 1.46
C ALA A 193 -9.04 -26.58 2.20
N TYR A 194 -8.32 -26.55 3.33
CA TYR A 194 -8.08 -25.30 4.07
C TYR A 194 -7.28 -24.28 3.26
N LYS A 195 -6.19 -24.68 2.60
CA LYS A 195 -5.43 -23.79 1.68
C LYS A 195 -6.31 -23.28 0.55
N GLN A 196 -7.16 -24.12 -0.04
CA GLN A 196 -8.10 -23.71 -1.09
C GLN A 196 -9.10 -22.66 -0.58
N GLN A 197 -9.65 -22.85 0.63
CA GLN A 197 -10.53 -21.86 1.27
C GLN A 197 -9.81 -20.54 1.54
N LEU A 198 -8.56 -20.58 2.02
CA LEU A 198 -7.77 -19.36 2.22
C LEU A 198 -7.47 -18.63 0.93
N ALA A 199 -7.18 -19.37 -0.14
CA ALA A 199 -6.97 -18.78 -1.46
C ALA A 199 -8.23 -18.04 -1.92
N GLN A 200 -9.44 -18.55 -1.64
CA GLN A 200 -10.69 -17.87 -1.94
C GLN A 200 -10.82 -16.49 -1.28
N PHE A 201 -10.30 -16.26 -0.07
CA PHE A 201 -10.32 -14.92 0.56
C PHE A 201 -9.52 -13.89 -0.23
N VAL A 202 -8.42 -14.30 -0.86
CA VAL A 202 -7.66 -13.46 -1.79
C VAL A 202 -8.44 -13.27 -3.11
N TYR A 203 -9.16 -14.31 -3.54
CA TYR A 203 -9.89 -14.32 -4.81
C TYR A 203 -11.22 -13.56 -4.80
N HIS A 204 -11.90 -13.37 -3.65
CA HIS A 204 -13.17 -12.63 -3.59
C HIS A 204 -13.02 -11.17 -4.07
N SER A 205 -11.85 -10.56 -3.90
CA SER A 205 -11.51 -9.24 -4.46
C SER A 205 -10.69 -9.34 -5.74
N GLY A 206 -9.70 -10.25 -5.80
CA GLY A 206 -8.72 -10.32 -6.88
C GLY A 206 -9.16 -11.08 -8.14
N ALA A 207 -9.88 -12.19 -8.03
CA ALA A 207 -10.23 -13.03 -9.19
C ALA A 207 -11.37 -12.42 -10.03
N VAL A 208 -12.32 -11.73 -9.39
CA VAL A 208 -13.38 -10.99 -10.10
C VAL A 208 -12.81 -9.76 -10.79
N MET A 209 -11.89 -9.04 -10.15
CA MET A 209 -11.32 -7.80 -10.68
C MET A 209 -10.18 -8.03 -11.67
N LYS A 210 -9.45 -9.15 -11.62
CA LYS A 210 -8.30 -9.39 -12.52
C LYS A 210 -8.67 -9.38 -14.01
N PRO A 211 -9.74 -10.04 -14.49
CA PRO A 211 -10.19 -9.90 -15.87
C PRO A 211 -10.56 -8.45 -16.21
N ILE A 212 -11.14 -7.72 -15.26
CA ILE A 212 -11.54 -6.32 -15.41
C ILE A 212 -10.30 -5.43 -15.56
N PHE A 213 -9.29 -5.56 -14.68
CA PHE A 213 -8.03 -4.81 -14.80
C PHE A 213 -7.26 -5.19 -16.06
N SER A 214 -7.21 -6.47 -16.41
CA SER A 214 -6.55 -6.92 -17.65
C SER A 214 -7.24 -6.39 -18.90
N ALA A 215 -8.57 -6.29 -18.89
CA ALA A 215 -9.33 -5.67 -19.97
C ALA A 215 -9.13 -4.14 -20.01
N ALA A 216 -9.08 -3.48 -18.85
CA ALA A 216 -8.82 -2.06 -18.74
C ALA A 216 -7.42 -1.70 -19.28
N LYS A 217 -6.37 -2.44 -18.89
CA LYS A 217 -5.00 -2.25 -19.41
C LYS A 217 -4.89 -2.39 -20.93
N LYS A 218 -5.73 -3.22 -21.57
CA LYS A 218 -5.77 -3.39 -23.04
C LYS A 218 -6.43 -2.22 -23.77
N SER A 219 -7.33 -1.51 -23.10
CA SER A 219 -7.99 -0.32 -23.67
C SER A 219 -8.17 0.73 -22.58
N PRO A 220 -7.07 1.40 -22.15
CA PRO A 220 -7.12 2.37 -21.07
C PRO A 220 -8.11 3.49 -21.40
N LYS A 221 -9.03 3.75 -20.47
CA LYS A 221 -10.06 4.78 -20.61
C LYS A 221 -9.64 6.08 -19.94
N ARG A 222 -10.20 7.20 -20.40
CA ARG A 222 -10.04 8.51 -19.77
C ARG A 222 -10.97 8.60 -18.56
N VAL A 223 -10.40 8.54 -17.36
CA VAL A 223 -11.18 8.46 -16.11
C VAL A 223 -10.96 9.73 -15.29
N VAL A 224 -12.06 10.42 -14.99
CA VAL A 224 -12.04 11.63 -14.14
C VAL A 224 -11.99 11.24 -12.67
N PHE A 225 -11.06 11.83 -11.92
CA PHE A 225 -11.01 11.79 -10.46
C PHE A 225 -11.45 13.15 -9.92
N ALA A 226 -12.66 13.20 -9.36
CA ALA A 226 -13.28 14.46 -8.97
C ALA A 226 -12.57 15.12 -7.78
N GLU A 227 -12.24 14.36 -6.74
CA GLU A 227 -11.56 14.90 -5.55
C GLU A 227 -10.04 14.80 -5.67
N GLY A 228 -9.50 15.33 -6.77
CA GLY A 228 -8.10 15.19 -7.19
C GLY A 228 -7.04 15.79 -6.26
N GLU A 229 -7.45 16.56 -5.25
CA GLU A 229 -6.54 17.08 -4.22
C GLU A 229 -6.43 16.11 -3.03
N GLU A 230 -7.34 15.15 -2.82
CA GLU A 230 -7.35 14.30 -1.62
C GLU A 230 -6.26 13.20 -1.67
N GLU A 231 -5.57 12.96 -0.54
CA GLU A 231 -4.38 12.09 -0.51
C GLU A 231 -4.65 10.66 -0.98
N ARG A 232 -5.75 10.02 -0.54
CA ARG A 232 -6.08 8.65 -0.93
C ARG A 232 -6.41 8.59 -2.42
N VAL A 233 -7.11 9.59 -2.96
CA VAL A 233 -7.36 9.72 -4.41
C VAL A 233 -6.05 9.86 -5.18
N MET A 234 -5.15 10.74 -4.73
CA MET A 234 -3.84 10.93 -5.39
C MET A 234 -2.97 9.66 -5.34
N ARG A 235 -2.97 8.92 -4.23
CA ARG A 235 -2.28 7.63 -4.14
C ARG A 235 -2.89 6.58 -5.08
N ALA A 236 -4.23 6.54 -5.18
CA ALA A 236 -4.91 5.64 -6.11
C ALA A 236 -4.59 5.98 -7.58
N ILE A 237 -4.52 7.27 -7.93
CA ILE A 237 -4.11 7.74 -9.26
C ILE A 237 -2.68 7.25 -9.57
N GLN A 238 -1.74 7.32 -8.62
CA GLN A 238 -0.38 6.82 -8.83
C GLN A 238 -0.37 5.34 -9.21
N VAL A 239 -1.15 4.51 -8.50
CA VAL A 239 -1.28 3.08 -8.80
C VAL A 239 -1.88 2.85 -10.19
N VAL A 240 -2.94 3.60 -10.54
CA VAL A 240 -3.57 3.53 -11.87
C VAL A 240 -2.59 3.83 -13.00
N ILE A 241 -1.69 4.80 -12.79
CA ILE A 241 -0.62 5.17 -13.72
C ILE A 241 0.43 4.07 -13.79
N ASP A 242 1.00 3.68 -12.64
CA ASP A 242 2.06 2.69 -12.55
C ASP A 242 1.63 1.35 -13.18
N GLU A 243 0.35 0.99 -13.04
CA GLU A 243 -0.21 -0.23 -13.59
C GLU A 243 -0.77 -0.11 -15.01
N GLY A 244 -0.81 1.10 -15.58
CA GLY A 244 -1.34 1.35 -16.94
C GLY A 244 -2.82 1.04 -17.10
N ILE A 245 -3.64 1.24 -16.06
CA ILE A 245 -5.06 0.83 -16.05
C ILE A 245 -5.94 1.82 -16.83
N ALA A 246 -5.66 3.12 -16.71
CA ALA A 246 -6.47 4.20 -17.28
C ALA A 246 -5.61 5.45 -17.52
N HIS A 247 -6.16 6.42 -18.26
CA HIS A 247 -5.62 7.76 -18.41
C HIS A 247 -6.32 8.70 -17.42
N PRO A 248 -5.69 9.06 -16.29
CA PRO A 248 -6.35 9.86 -15.26
C PRO A 248 -6.52 11.31 -15.71
N ILE A 249 -7.71 11.85 -15.51
CA ILE A 249 -7.98 13.27 -15.56
C ILE A 249 -8.35 13.74 -14.16
N VAL A 250 -7.62 14.70 -13.62
CA VAL A 250 -7.69 15.08 -12.22
C VAL A 250 -8.33 16.46 -12.11
N ILE A 251 -9.41 16.59 -11.35
CA ILE A 251 -10.00 17.91 -11.04
C ILE A 251 -9.32 18.43 -9.77
N ALA A 252 -8.43 19.41 -9.93
CA ALA A 252 -7.68 20.00 -8.84
C ALA A 252 -7.11 21.36 -9.22
N ARG A 253 -6.85 22.21 -8.22
CA ARG A 253 -6.14 23.47 -8.43
C ARG A 253 -4.65 23.19 -8.67
N PRO A 254 -4.02 23.73 -9.73
CA PRO A 254 -2.64 23.40 -10.09
C PRO A 254 -1.62 23.58 -8.97
N ALA A 255 -1.66 24.71 -8.25
CA ALA A 255 -0.73 24.97 -7.16
C ALA A 255 -0.89 23.99 -5.99
N VAL A 256 -2.14 23.63 -5.66
CA VAL A 256 -2.43 22.69 -4.56
C VAL A 256 -2.04 21.27 -4.95
N PHE A 257 -2.34 20.88 -6.19
CA PHE A 257 -1.97 19.56 -6.71
C PHE A 257 -0.46 19.37 -6.72
N ALA A 258 0.30 20.32 -7.27
CA ALA A 258 1.76 20.25 -7.32
C ALA A 258 2.38 20.16 -5.92
N GLN A 259 1.93 21.00 -4.98
CA GLN A 259 2.39 20.96 -3.60
C GLN A 259 2.11 19.59 -2.94
N ARG A 260 0.95 18.99 -3.22
CA ARG A 260 0.57 17.68 -2.65
C ARG A 260 1.32 16.52 -3.29
N VAL A 261 1.61 16.58 -4.60
CA VAL A 261 2.47 15.60 -5.28
C VAL A 261 3.83 15.53 -4.61
N GLU A 262 4.45 16.68 -4.38
CA GLU A 262 5.73 16.78 -3.67
C GLU A 262 5.61 16.28 -2.22
N LYS A 263 4.65 16.80 -1.46
CA LYS A 263 4.44 16.45 -0.05
C LYS A 263 4.21 14.94 0.15
N PHE A 264 3.50 14.29 -0.76
CA PHE A 264 3.16 12.87 -0.65
C PHE A 264 4.18 11.93 -1.31
N GLY A 265 5.25 12.49 -1.91
CA GLY A 265 6.29 11.72 -2.60
C GLY A 265 5.77 10.97 -3.82
N LEU A 266 4.82 11.56 -4.55
CA LEU A 266 4.23 10.96 -5.75
C LEU A 266 5.10 11.24 -6.97
N ARG A 267 5.11 10.31 -7.93
CA ARG A 267 5.97 10.34 -9.12
C ARG A 267 5.27 10.86 -10.38
N MET A 268 3.94 10.98 -10.32
CA MET A 268 3.13 11.42 -11.47
C MET A 268 3.47 12.85 -11.92
N THR A 269 3.50 13.04 -13.24
CA THR A 269 3.80 14.30 -13.90
C THR A 269 2.59 14.82 -14.68
N VAL A 270 2.22 16.08 -14.46
CA VAL A 270 1.11 16.72 -15.18
C VAL A 270 1.47 16.90 -16.65
N GLY A 271 0.55 16.55 -17.55
CA GLY A 271 0.73 16.61 -19.00
C GLY A 271 1.46 15.41 -19.60
N VAL A 272 2.01 14.52 -18.76
CA VAL A 272 2.63 13.25 -19.18
C VAL A 272 1.77 12.10 -18.68
N ASP A 273 1.60 11.98 -17.36
CA ASP A 273 0.90 10.86 -16.73
C ASP A 273 -0.55 11.21 -16.38
N VAL A 274 -0.84 12.49 -16.12
CA VAL A 274 -2.17 12.98 -15.76
C VAL A 274 -2.57 14.25 -16.51
N GLU A 275 -3.82 14.34 -16.92
CA GLU A 275 -4.43 15.61 -17.37
C GLU A 275 -5.00 16.33 -16.14
N LEU A 276 -4.81 17.64 -16.05
CA LEU A 276 -5.32 18.45 -14.94
C LEU A 276 -6.43 19.39 -15.42
N VAL A 277 -7.56 19.36 -14.71
CA VAL A 277 -8.70 20.26 -14.92
C VAL A 277 -8.80 21.22 -13.75
N ASN A 278 -8.50 22.49 -14.02
CA ASN A 278 -8.55 23.53 -13.00
C ASN A 278 -10.01 24.04 -12.85
N PRO A 279 -10.67 23.80 -11.71
CA PRO A 279 -12.05 24.26 -11.50
C PRO A 279 -12.20 25.79 -11.49
N GLU A 280 -11.12 26.53 -11.25
CA GLU A 280 -11.12 27.98 -11.23
C GLU A 280 -10.94 28.59 -12.63
N GLN A 281 -10.25 27.88 -13.53
CA GLN A 281 -9.88 28.34 -14.86
C GLN A 281 -9.82 27.18 -15.86
N ASP A 282 -10.94 26.93 -16.55
CA ASP A 282 -11.04 25.95 -17.62
C ASP A 282 -11.71 26.58 -18.85
N ALA A 283 -11.17 26.33 -20.05
CA ALA A 283 -11.70 26.89 -21.30
C ALA A 283 -13.12 26.38 -21.63
N ARG A 284 -13.45 25.15 -21.18
CA ARG A 284 -14.76 24.51 -21.37
C ARG A 284 -15.81 25.02 -20.39
N TYR A 285 -15.42 25.80 -19.37
CA TYR A 285 -16.32 26.34 -18.35
C TYR A 285 -17.60 26.91 -18.93
N ARG A 286 -17.50 27.75 -19.98
CA ARG A 286 -18.65 28.41 -20.59
C ARG A 286 -19.65 27.41 -21.15
N ASP A 287 -19.15 26.44 -21.91
CA ASP A 287 -19.96 25.39 -22.53
C ASP A 287 -20.59 24.47 -21.47
N TYR A 288 -19.85 24.16 -20.41
CA TYR A 288 -20.32 23.29 -19.32
C TYR A 288 -21.47 23.91 -18.54
N TRP A 289 -21.35 25.15 -18.06
CA TRP A 289 -22.43 25.77 -17.28
C TRP A 289 -23.66 26.04 -18.15
N GLN A 290 -23.49 26.38 -19.43
CA GLN A 290 -24.60 26.56 -20.37
C GLN A 290 -25.36 25.26 -20.59
N THR A 291 -24.63 24.17 -20.82
CA THR A 291 -25.23 22.84 -20.98
C THR A 291 -25.93 22.41 -19.69
N TYR A 292 -25.30 22.59 -18.52
CA TYR A 292 -25.92 22.28 -17.23
C TYR A 292 -27.22 23.08 -16.99
N HIS A 293 -27.21 24.38 -17.28
CA HIS A 293 -28.41 25.22 -17.20
C HIS A 293 -29.52 24.72 -18.13
N GLN A 294 -29.22 24.36 -19.38
CA GLN A 294 -30.21 23.82 -20.30
C GLN A 294 -30.89 22.54 -19.76
N LEU A 295 -30.14 21.70 -19.04
CA LEU A 295 -30.65 20.47 -18.42
C LEU A 295 -31.51 20.74 -17.18
N THR A 296 -31.24 21.82 -16.46
CA THR A 296 -31.77 22.07 -15.11
C THR A 296 -32.68 23.29 -14.99
N GLN A 297 -32.82 24.10 -16.04
CA GLN A 297 -33.67 25.29 -16.06
C GLN A 297 -35.13 24.99 -15.69
N ARG A 298 -35.66 23.82 -16.12
CA ARG A 298 -37.02 23.37 -15.76
C ARG A 298 -37.15 22.90 -14.30
N LYS A 299 -36.01 22.66 -13.64
CA LYS A 299 -35.91 22.33 -12.21
C LYS A 299 -35.61 23.57 -11.36
N GLY A 300 -35.67 24.77 -11.93
CA GLY A 300 -35.52 26.05 -11.22
C GLY A 300 -34.08 26.56 -11.08
N VAL A 301 -33.09 25.92 -11.72
CA VAL A 301 -31.71 26.41 -11.71
C VAL A 301 -31.56 27.62 -12.63
N THR A 302 -31.14 28.76 -12.08
CA THR A 302 -30.86 29.98 -12.85
C THR A 302 -29.47 29.95 -13.48
N GLU A 303 -29.21 30.77 -14.49
CA GLU A 303 -27.87 30.89 -15.10
C GLU A 303 -26.78 31.25 -14.08
N GLN A 304 -27.10 32.14 -13.13
CA GLN A 304 -26.16 32.55 -12.09
C GLN A 304 -25.82 31.39 -11.17
N LEU A 305 -26.82 30.59 -10.77
CA LEU A 305 -26.59 29.40 -9.97
C LEU A 305 -25.78 28.35 -10.73
N ALA A 306 -26.11 28.11 -12.01
CA ALA A 306 -25.35 27.19 -12.86
C ALA A 306 -23.86 27.57 -12.97
N LYS A 307 -23.56 28.88 -13.12
CA LYS A 307 -22.18 29.39 -13.14
C LYS A 307 -21.45 29.15 -11.83
N ILE A 308 -22.11 29.33 -10.69
CA ILE A 308 -21.53 29.14 -9.35
C ILE A 308 -21.28 27.66 -9.08
N GLU A 309 -22.27 26.80 -9.32
CA GLU A 309 -22.15 25.36 -9.06
C GLU A 309 -21.07 24.73 -9.93
N MET A 310 -20.97 25.15 -11.21
CA MET A 310 -19.94 24.64 -12.12
C MET A 310 -18.50 24.96 -11.69
N ARG A 311 -18.28 25.97 -10.81
CA ARG A 311 -16.95 26.26 -10.25
C ARG A 311 -16.67 25.50 -8.95
N ARG A 312 -17.72 25.10 -8.22
CA ARG A 312 -17.60 24.63 -6.83
C ARG A 312 -17.79 23.13 -6.68
N ARG A 313 -18.53 22.49 -7.59
CA ARG A 313 -18.94 21.09 -7.46
C ARG A 313 -18.09 20.20 -8.37
N LEU A 314 -17.08 19.57 -7.77
CA LEU A 314 -16.16 18.70 -8.49
C LEU A 314 -16.88 17.54 -9.20
N THR A 315 -17.89 16.96 -8.54
CA THR A 315 -18.74 15.93 -9.13
C THR A 315 -19.54 16.42 -10.33
N LEU A 316 -20.03 17.66 -10.29
CA LEU A 316 -20.75 18.26 -11.41
C LEU A 316 -19.81 18.48 -12.60
N ILE A 317 -18.59 18.99 -12.35
CA ILE A 317 -17.56 19.17 -13.38
C ILE A 317 -17.25 17.81 -14.01
N GLY A 318 -16.97 16.78 -13.20
CA GLY A 318 -16.69 15.42 -13.71
C GLY A 318 -17.85 14.82 -14.50
N SER A 319 -19.09 15.04 -14.05
CA SER A 319 -20.29 14.56 -14.75
C SER A 319 -20.45 15.23 -16.12
N MET A 320 -20.16 16.54 -16.19
CA MET A 320 -20.19 17.28 -17.45
C MET A 320 -19.12 16.81 -18.42
N MET A 321 -17.91 16.51 -17.95
CA MET A 321 -16.85 15.95 -18.79
C MET A 321 -17.28 14.64 -19.44
N VAL A 322 -17.88 13.74 -18.67
CA VAL A 322 -18.41 12.47 -19.21
C VAL A 322 -19.53 12.73 -20.21
N ARG A 323 -20.49 13.61 -19.88
CA ARG A 323 -21.61 13.94 -20.78
C ARG A 323 -21.15 14.53 -22.12
N LYS A 324 -20.11 15.37 -22.10
CA LYS A 324 -19.59 16.09 -23.27
C LYS A 324 -18.58 15.27 -24.07
N GLY A 325 -18.21 14.07 -23.60
CA GLY A 325 -17.25 13.20 -24.26
C GLY A 325 -15.78 13.57 -24.01
N ASP A 326 -15.53 14.45 -23.04
CA ASP A 326 -14.17 14.82 -22.61
C ASP A 326 -13.53 13.72 -21.75
N ALA A 327 -14.35 12.82 -21.19
CA ALA A 327 -13.93 11.64 -20.45
C ALA A 327 -14.87 10.45 -20.69
N ASP A 328 -14.37 9.23 -20.48
CA ASP A 328 -15.14 7.99 -20.62
C ASP A 328 -15.89 7.60 -19.33
N ALA A 329 -15.32 7.93 -18.18
CA ALA A 329 -15.88 7.61 -16.87
C ALA A 329 -15.44 8.63 -15.80
N MET A 330 -16.08 8.59 -14.64
CA MET A 330 -15.70 9.41 -13.48
C MET A 330 -15.79 8.62 -12.17
N ILE A 331 -14.96 9.01 -11.21
CA ILE A 331 -14.95 8.54 -9.82
C ILE A 331 -15.09 9.77 -8.93
N CYS A 332 -15.99 9.68 -7.95
CA CYS A 332 -16.22 10.73 -6.96
C CYS A 332 -16.74 10.16 -5.62
N GLY A 333 -16.84 11.01 -4.60
CA GLY A 333 -17.53 10.69 -3.36
C GLY A 333 -16.63 10.37 -2.17
N THR A 334 -15.40 10.90 -2.14
CA THR A 334 -14.49 10.70 -1.00
C THR A 334 -14.82 11.56 0.23
N PHE A 335 -15.75 12.51 0.09
CA PHE A 335 -16.32 13.30 1.18
C PHE A 335 -17.82 13.50 0.94
N GLY A 336 -18.54 14.04 1.93
CA GLY A 336 -19.97 14.29 1.80
C GLY A 336 -20.81 13.00 1.82
N THR A 337 -22.11 13.14 1.56
CA THR A 337 -23.03 12.02 1.52
C THR A 337 -23.21 11.52 0.09
N HIS A 338 -23.57 10.25 -0.05
CA HIS A 338 -23.89 9.67 -1.35
C HIS A 338 -24.93 10.51 -2.13
N ASP A 339 -25.99 10.95 -1.45
CA ASP A 339 -27.08 11.74 -2.07
C ASP A 339 -26.60 13.07 -2.64
N LEU A 340 -25.60 13.70 -2.01
CA LEU A 340 -25.01 14.95 -2.51
C LEU A 340 -24.36 14.75 -3.87
N HIS A 341 -23.63 13.66 -4.05
CA HIS A 341 -22.98 13.33 -5.33
C HIS A 341 -24.00 12.87 -6.36
N LEU A 342 -24.93 12.00 -5.93
CA LEU A 342 -25.96 11.46 -6.80
C LEU A 342 -26.88 12.55 -7.36
N HIS A 343 -27.16 13.59 -6.60
CA HIS A 343 -27.94 14.75 -7.05
C HIS A 343 -27.40 15.35 -8.36
N TYR A 344 -26.09 15.59 -8.45
CA TYR A 344 -25.48 16.17 -9.65
C TYR A 344 -25.34 15.16 -10.78
N ILE A 345 -25.04 13.91 -10.45
CA ILE A 345 -24.96 12.80 -11.43
C ILE A 345 -26.33 12.59 -12.09
N ASP A 346 -27.42 12.61 -11.34
CA ASP A 346 -28.77 12.41 -11.87
C ASP A 346 -29.22 13.55 -12.78
N GLN A 347 -28.84 14.79 -12.45
CA GLN A 347 -29.15 15.95 -13.28
C GLN A 347 -28.39 15.96 -14.61
N VAL A 348 -27.18 15.41 -14.65
CA VAL A 348 -26.29 15.48 -15.82
C VAL A 348 -26.24 14.20 -16.61
N LEU A 349 -26.01 13.05 -15.98
CA LEU A 349 -25.89 11.77 -16.66
C LEU A 349 -27.22 11.01 -16.65
N GLY A 350 -27.90 11.02 -15.51
CA GLY A 350 -29.16 10.29 -15.30
C GLY A 350 -29.00 8.77 -15.44
N MET A 351 -30.13 8.06 -15.29
CA MET A 351 -30.18 6.62 -15.53
C MET A 351 -30.40 6.31 -17.01
N ARG A 352 -29.90 5.15 -17.46
CA ARG A 352 -30.30 4.57 -18.74
C ARG A 352 -31.81 4.28 -18.68
N LYS A 353 -32.53 4.41 -19.80
CA LYS A 353 -34.01 4.29 -19.87
C LYS A 353 -34.58 3.03 -19.21
N ASP A 354 -33.83 1.93 -19.21
CA ASP A 354 -34.26 0.63 -18.67
C ASP A 354 -33.56 0.26 -17.35
N ALA A 355 -32.81 1.20 -16.76
CA ALA A 355 -32.16 1.02 -15.47
C ALA A 355 -33.09 1.52 -14.35
N HIS A 356 -33.30 0.68 -13.34
CA HIS A 356 -34.12 1.01 -12.18
C HIS A 356 -33.29 1.43 -10.95
N GLU A 357 -32.00 1.13 -10.96
CA GLU A 357 -31.08 1.41 -9.86
C GLU A 357 -29.68 1.79 -10.39
N TYR A 358 -28.94 2.57 -9.60
CA TYR A 358 -27.51 2.77 -9.80
C TYR A 358 -26.74 1.63 -9.13
N LEU A 359 -25.78 1.02 -9.85
CA LEU A 359 -24.89 0.03 -9.25
C LEU A 359 -23.98 0.72 -8.21
N LYS A 360 -24.09 0.31 -6.95
CA LYS A 360 -23.27 0.81 -5.85
C LYS A 360 -22.26 -0.26 -5.45
N THR A 361 -20.98 -0.04 -5.75
CA THR A 361 -19.90 -0.88 -5.22
C THR A 361 -19.48 -0.36 -3.85
N HIS A 362 -19.79 -1.11 -2.79
CA HIS A 362 -19.36 -0.80 -1.42
C HIS A 362 -18.04 -1.50 -1.12
N SER A 363 -17.00 -0.74 -0.76
CA SER A 363 -15.83 -1.28 -0.09
C SER A 363 -16.17 -1.49 1.38
N PRO A 364 -16.10 -2.72 1.93
CA PRO A 364 -16.39 -3.00 3.34
C PRO A 364 -15.41 -2.35 4.33
N GLU A 365 -14.34 -1.69 3.87
CA GLU A 365 -13.28 -1.16 4.74
C GLU A 365 -13.61 0.16 5.46
N GLN A 366 -14.78 0.76 5.23
CA GLN A 366 -15.14 2.04 5.88
C GLN A 366 -15.79 1.92 7.26
N TYR A 367 -15.84 0.73 7.86
CA TYR A 367 -16.23 0.57 9.27
C TYR A 367 -15.11 -0.09 10.08
N ARG A 368 -14.19 0.74 10.58
CA ARG A 368 -13.53 0.59 11.89
C ARG A 368 -12.73 1.83 12.26
#